data_AF-A0A967AF65-F1
#
_entry.id   AF-A0A967AF65-F1
#
_cell.length_a   1.000
_cell.length_b   1.000
_cell.length_c   1.000
_cell.angle_alpha   90.00
_cell.angle_beta   90.00
_cell.angle_gamma   90.00
#
_symmetry.space_group_name_H-M   'P 1'
#
loop_
_entity.id
_entity.type
_entity.pdbx_description
1 polymer ?
#
loop_
_entity_poly.entity_id
_entity_poly.type
_entity_poly.pdbx_seq_one_letter_code
_entity_poly.pdbx_strand_id
1 'polypeptide(L)'
;MTLPIGWEGADHNFLGLDEPWCHPDRAGVYVLPAPYEHTSSYIRGSDRGPSAILEASSQVEFYDEQLRAEPYREWGGIATAAPLNLEGKVDRAAV
;
A
#
# COMPACT_ATOMS: atom_id res chain seq x y z
N MET A 1 7.25 1.69 18.66
CA MET A 1 7.41 0.46 17.87
C MET A 1 8.51 0.74 16.85
N THR A 2 9.27 -0.25 16.39
CA THR A 2 10.21 0.00 15.27
C THR A 2 9.38 0.34 14.03
N LEU A 3 9.59 1.51 13.45
CA LEU A 3 9.00 1.90 12.18
C LEU A 3 9.24 0.76 11.17
N PRO A 4 8.22 0.37 10.38
CA PRO A 4 8.47 -0.54 9.27
C PRO A 4 9.47 0.11 8.34
N ILE A 5 10.44 -0.68 7.94
CA ILE A 5 11.50 -0.26 7.03
C ILE A 5 10.84 0.19 5.73
N GLY A 6 11.18 1.39 5.26
CA GLY A 6 10.79 1.88 3.94
C GLY A 6 9.51 2.71 3.89
N TRP A 7 9.09 3.43 4.93
CA TRP A 7 8.03 4.44 4.74
C TRP A 7 8.56 5.63 3.91
N GLU A 8 7.84 6.01 2.85
CA GLU A 8 8.27 7.01 1.85
C GLU A 8 7.55 8.36 1.96
N GLY A 9 6.73 8.56 3.00
CA GLY A 9 6.00 9.80 3.25
C GLY A 9 4.53 9.78 2.78
N ALA A 10 3.82 10.88 3.05
CA ALA A 10 2.39 11.04 2.73
C ALA A 10 2.10 10.98 1.22
N ASP A 11 2.99 11.54 0.38
CA ASP A 11 2.82 11.60 -1.08
C ASP A 11 2.72 10.22 -1.75
N HIS A 12 3.32 9.18 -1.13
CA HIS A 12 3.31 7.81 -1.63
C HIS A 12 2.39 6.89 -0.80
N ASN A 13 1.59 7.45 0.10
CA ASN A 13 0.72 6.69 0.98
C ASN A 13 -0.57 6.29 0.27
N PHE A 14 -1.10 5.11 0.62
CA PHE A 14 -2.40 4.67 0.13
C PHE A 14 -3.49 5.66 0.59
N LEU A 15 -4.41 5.99 -0.31
CA LEU A 15 -5.41 7.06 -0.20
C LEU A 15 -4.83 8.49 -0.08
N GLY A 16 -3.52 8.71 -0.22
CA GLY A 16 -2.92 10.04 -0.11
C GLY A 16 -3.22 10.73 1.23
N LEU A 17 -3.27 9.97 2.32
CA LEU A 17 -3.60 10.50 3.64
C LEU A 17 -2.49 11.44 4.15
N ASP A 18 -2.90 12.58 4.71
CA ASP A 18 -2.01 13.50 5.39
C ASP A 18 -1.62 13.00 6.80
N GLU A 19 -0.56 13.60 7.34
CA GLU A 19 -0.22 13.51 8.76
C GLU A 19 -1.42 13.96 9.62
N PRO A 20 -1.71 13.26 10.73
CA PRO A 20 -0.97 12.15 11.32
C PRO A 20 -1.41 10.75 10.85
N TRP A 21 -2.29 10.64 9.84
CA TRP A 21 -2.98 9.40 9.49
C TRP A 21 -2.21 8.47 8.55
N CYS A 22 -1.13 8.96 7.95
CA CYS A 22 -0.18 8.15 7.19
C CYS A 22 1.04 7.70 8.01
N HIS A 23 1.18 8.17 9.24
CA HIS A 23 2.38 7.91 10.03
C HIS A 23 2.42 6.46 10.54
N PRO A 24 3.52 5.72 10.34
CA PRO A 24 3.61 4.32 10.75
C PRO A 24 3.40 4.10 12.26
N ASP A 25 3.91 4.98 13.12
CA ASP A 25 3.71 4.83 14.58
C ASP A 25 2.25 4.88 15.03
N ARG A 26 1.34 5.35 14.18
CA ARG A 26 -0.08 5.49 14.47
C ARG A 26 -0.94 4.47 13.71
N ALA A 27 -0.55 4.15 12.48
CA ALA A 27 -1.35 3.36 11.56
C ALA A 27 -1.70 1.97 12.12
N GLY A 28 -2.99 1.65 12.18
CA GLY A 28 -3.45 0.29 12.49
C GLY A 28 -3.50 -0.63 11.27
N VAL A 29 -3.35 -0.08 10.06
CA VAL A 29 -3.27 -0.83 8.81
C VAL A 29 -1.97 -0.50 8.08
N TYR A 30 -1.32 -1.55 7.57
CA TYR A 30 -0.12 -1.43 6.76
C TYR A 30 -0.32 -2.02 5.37
N VAL A 31 0.06 -1.26 4.35
CA VAL A 31 0.05 -1.68 2.95
C VAL A 31 1.48 -1.96 2.51
N LEU A 32 1.74 -3.18 2.04
CA LEU A 32 3.03 -3.59 1.48
C LEU A 32 2.86 -3.89 -0.02
N PRO A 33 3.38 -3.04 -0.92
CA PRO A 33 3.35 -3.32 -2.35
C PRO A 33 4.26 -4.50 -2.70
N ALA A 34 3.72 -5.50 -3.40
CA ALA A 34 4.45 -6.69 -3.85
C ALA A 34 4.37 -6.82 -5.38
N PRO A 35 5.27 -6.15 -6.13
CA PRO A 35 5.25 -6.14 -7.60
C PRO A 35 5.81 -7.47 -8.15
N TYR A 36 5.05 -8.55 -8.01
CA TYR A 36 5.45 -9.89 -8.45
C TYR A 36 4.73 -10.30 -9.72
N GLU A 37 5.49 -10.76 -10.72
CA GLU A 37 4.96 -11.44 -11.89
C GLU A 37 5.93 -12.54 -12.33
N HIS A 38 5.51 -13.80 -12.17
CA HIS A 38 6.30 -14.95 -12.63
C HIS A 38 5.47 -15.94 -13.45
N THR A 39 4.30 -16.32 -12.96
CA THR A 39 3.49 -17.40 -13.53
C THR A 39 2.41 -16.93 -14.51
N SER A 40 2.37 -15.63 -14.84
CA SER A 40 1.42 -15.07 -15.80
C SER A 40 1.73 -15.57 -17.21
N SER A 41 0.84 -16.40 -17.78
CA SER A 41 1.06 -17.06 -19.07
C SER A 41 0.32 -16.44 -20.26
N TYR A 42 -0.73 -15.65 -20.00
CA TYR A 42 -1.57 -15.07 -21.06
C TYR A 42 -1.35 -13.57 -21.24
N ILE A 43 -1.60 -12.77 -20.20
CA ILE A 43 -1.36 -11.32 -20.19
C ILE A 43 -0.41 -11.01 -19.05
N ARG A 44 0.60 -10.17 -19.35
CA ARG A 44 1.61 -9.69 -18.40
C ARG A 44 1.29 -8.27 -17.92
N GLY A 45 1.81 -7.93 -16.75
CA GLY A 45 1.70 -6.62 -16.12
C GLY A 45 1.20 -6.62 -14.68
N SER A 46 1.06 -7.78 -14.02
CA SER A 46 0.60 -7.82 -12.61
C SER A 46 1.61 -7.17 -11.64
N ASP A 47 2.88 -7.15 -12.02
CA ASP A 47 3.96 -6.41 -11.34
C ASP A 47 3.69 -4.90 -11.25
N ARG A 48 2.99 -4.32 -12.24
CA ARG A 48 2.59 -2.90 -12.26
C ARG A 48 1.30 -2.62 -11.48
N GLY A 49 0.61 -3.66 -11.04
CA GLY A 49 -0.64 -3.54 -10.28
C GLY A 49 -0.51 -2.71 -9.01
N PRO A 50 0.45 -3.01 -8.11
CA PRO A 50 0.61 -2.28 -6.86
C PRO A 50 0.83 -0.78 -7.05
N SER A 51 1.68 -0.36 -8.01
CA SER A 51 1.91 1.06 -8.27
C SER A 51 0.66 1.75 -8.82
N ALA A 52 -0.06 1.09 -9.74
CA ALA A 52 -1.30 1.62 -10.30
C ALA A 52 -2.41 1.75 -9.24
N ILE A 53 -2.48 0.81 -8.30
CA ILE A 53 -3.42 0.88 -7.17
C ILE A 53 -3.09 2.06 -6.26
N LEU A 54 -1.81 2.27 -5.90
CA LEU A 54 -1.40 3.39 -5.07
C LEU A 54 -1.76 4.74 -5.72
N GLU A 55 -1.41 4.91 -7.00
CA GLU A 55 -1.73 6.13 -7.77
C GLU A 55 -3.24 6.40 -7.83
N ALA A 56 -4.04 5.37 -8.13
CA ALA A 56 -5.49 5.53 -8.23
C ALA A 56 -6.15 5.76 -6.86
N SER A 57 -5.56 5.24 -5.78
CA SER A 57 -6.16 5.27 -4.44
C SER A 57 -6.42 6.68 -3.92
N SER A 58 -5.62 7.67 -4.32
CA SER A 58 -5.80 9.07 -3.89
C SER A 58 -7.07 9.73 -4.43
N GLN A 59 -7.72 9.12 -5.43
CA GLN A 59 -8.95 9.63 -6.04
C GLN A 59 -10.21 9.12 -5.34
N VAL A 60 -10.07 8.21 -4.36
CA VAL A 60 -11.19 7.60 -3.65
C VAL A 60 -11.62 8.51 -2.50
N GLU A 61 -12.93 8.71 -2.36
CA GLU A 61 -13.50 9.40 -1.20
C GLU A 61 -13.28 8.59 0.08
N PHE A 62 -12.92 9.28 1.17
CA PHE A 62 -12.58 8.59 2.41
C PHE A 62 -13.79 8.08 3.20
N TYR A 63 -14.98 8.65 2.95
CA TYR A 63 -16.20 8.26 3.64
C TYR A 63 -16.86 7.09 2.92
N ASP A 64 -17.14 6.02 3.65
CA ASP A 64 -17.87 4.86 3.14
C ASP A 64 -19.34 4.93 3.58
N GLU A 65 -20.26 4.85 2.62
CA GLU A 65 -21.70 4.97 2.88
C GLU A 65 -22.28 3.78 3.64
N GLN A 66 -21.74 2.58 3.45
CA GLN A 66 -22.25 1.35 4.05
C GLN A 66 -21.83 1.27 5.52
N LEU A 67 -20.59 1.67 5.81
CA LEU A 67 -20.04 1.75 7.15
C LEU A 67 -20.47 3.02 7.90
N ARG A 68 -20.91 4.04 7.15
CA ARG A 68 -21.26 5.38 7.66
C ARG A 68 -20.13 6.03 8.45
N ALA A 69 -18.90 5.84 7.99
CA ALA A 69 -17.69 6.23 8.68
C ALA A 69 -16.56 6.54 7.69
N GLU A 70 -15.50 7.15 8.21
CA GLU A 70 -14.19 7.24 7.56
C GLU A 70 -13.27 6.17 8.19
N PRO A 71 -13.14 4.97 7.60
CA PRO A 71 -12.56 3.82 8.30
C PRO A 71 -11.12 4.03 8.76
N TYR A 72 -10.32 4.77 7.97
CA TYR A 72 -8.95 5.10 8.33
C TYR A 72 -8.84 5.84 9.67
N ARG A 73 -9.85 6.63 10.07
CA ARG A 73 -9.85 7.31 11.37
C ARG A 73 -10.03 6.34 12.53
N GLU A 74 -10.90 5.34 12.36
CA GLU A 74 -11.18 4.33 13.37
C GLU A 74 -10.02 3.34 13.51
N TRP A 75 -9.32 3.02 12.41
CA TRP A 75 -8.16 2.14 12.40
C TRP A 75 -6.88 2.80 12.89
N GLY A 76 -6.88 4.12 13.14
CA GLY A 76 -5.68 4.86 13.53
C GLY A 76 -4.77 5.26 12.36
N GLY A 77 -5.23 5.09 11.12
CA GLY A 77 -4.51 5.47 9.91
C GLY A 77 -4.06 4.28 9.08
N ILE A 78 -3.49 4.58 7.91
CA ILE A 78 -2.96 3.61 6.95
C ILE A 78 -1.55 4.08 6.60
N ALA A 79 -0.55 3.23 6.77
CA ALA A 79 0.82 3.51 6.34
C ALA A 79 1.25 2.55 5.22
N THR A 80 1.85 3.10 4.16
CA THR A 80 2.42 2.31 3.06
C THR A 80 3.92 2.14 3.25
N ALA A 81 4.39 0.90 3.14
CA ALA A 81 5.82 0.58 3.08
C ALA A 81 6.33 0.63 1.63
N ALA A 82 7.65 0.78 1.48
CA ALA A 82 8.30 0.74 0.18
C ALA A 82 8.03 -0.60 -0.51
N PRO A 83 7.89 -0.60 -1.85
CA PRO A 83 7.68 -1.83 -2.59
C PRO A 83 8.77 -2.88 -2.34
N LEU A 84 8.36 -4.15 -2.26
CA LEU A 84 9.30 -5.25 -2.20
C LEU A 84 10.18 -5.28 -3.46
N ASN A 85 11.49 -5.36 -3.29
CA ASN A 85 12.41 -5.61 -4.39
C ASN A 85 12.38 -7.09 -4.79
N LEU A 86 11.59 -7.39 -5.82
CA LEU A 86 11.40 -8.72 -6.41
C LEU A 86 12.04 -8.87 -7.80
N GLU A 87 12.86 -7.90 -8.22
CA GLU A 87 13.46 -7.92 -9.56
C GLU A 87 14.34 -9.16 -9.75
N GLY A 88 14.01 -9.96 -10.78
CA GLY A 88 14.71 -11.20 -11.10
C GLY A 88 14.56 -12.32 -10.06
N LYS A 89 13.75 -12.13 -9.00
CA LYS A 89 13.51 -13.14 -7.97
C LYS A 89 12.27 -13.95 -8.29
N VAL A 90 12.38 -15.27 -8.17
CA VAL A 90 11.28 -16.23 -8.41
C VAL A 90 11.29 -17.30 -7.33
N ASP A 91 10.13 -17.92 -7.10
CA ASP A 91 9.94 -19.02 -6.15
C ASP A 91 10.55 -18.69 -4.76
N ARG A 92 11.45 -19.55 -4.26
CA ARG A 92 12.10 -19.38 -2.96
C ARG A 92 12.99 -18.14 -2.87
N ALA A 93 13.44 -17.58 -3.99
CA ALA A 93 14.23 -16.35 -3.98
C ALA A 93 13.36 -15.10 -3.75
N ALA A 94 12.03 -15.21 -3.91
CA ALA A 94 11.07 -14.11 -3.75
C ALA A 94 10.39 -14.06 -2.36
N VAL A 95 10.77 -14.95 -1.43
CA VAL A 95 10.18 -15.12 -0.08
C VAL A 95 11.21 -14.91 1.00
#